data_AF-A0A146G0U8-F1
#
_entry.id   AF-A0A146G0U8-F1
#
_cell.length_a   1.000
_cell.length_b   1.000
_cell.length_c   1.000
_cell.angle_alpha   90.00
_cell.angle_beta   90.00
_cell.angle_gamma   90.00
#
_symmetry.space_group_name_H-M   'P 1'
#
loop_
_entity.id
_entity.type
_entity.pdbx_description
1 polymer ?
#
loop_
_entity_poly.entity_id
_entity_poly.type
_entity_poly.pdbx_seq_one_letter_code
_entity_poly.pdbx_strand_id
1 'polypeptide(L)'
;MVVLACVVFGFKLGMDTWASRDGYWDVPLGICTNTDTTSYSGYIHLPPHTLTNLSIPGISITQAYPINTFFWYFPARHHHHNGSSPLTIWMNGGPGGSSMIGLFQENGPCVVNPDSNSTSDNPWSWNEYVDMLYVEQPVQTGFSYDVLRNGTVDLVSGEIDVDVDVGEGGVRQNETFLVGTLPSQDVSGTVNGTVNGGRALWVALQVWLGEFVEYAAAAAAAGEGDDRVSIWTESYGGRYGPAYTALFQEMNERIESGEALGVPVNYTMSSEAVGDSFDSTGDYPRNDPRGMIGDIGYLLDSGVKVAMVYGDRDYACPWRGGEDVSLLVEYAEAEKFRAAGYAEVQTKSSYVGGLVRQYGNFSFTRVFQAGHEVPFYQPETAYEIFNRAQFNWDIATGGVSLVENQDYGTEGPSSTWHIKNEVPESPEPTCYLLAMDSTCTDEQKERVLSGEAVVKDWVVVEDVEVQGSFSGDGDQLAQVPLGH
;
A
#
# COMPACT_ATOMS: atom_id res chain seq x y z
N MET A 1 -33.25 -3.57 -24.48
CA MET A 1 -32.35 -4.43 -25.27
C MET A 1 -31.53 -5.20 -24.26
N VAL A 2 -31.83 -6.49 -24.03
CA VAL A 2 -31.11 -7.33 -23.08
C VAL A 2 -29.80 -7.71 -23.76
N VAL A 3 -28.71 -7.07 -23.36
CA VAL A 3 -27.37 -7.34 -23.92
C VAL A 3 -26.60 -8.02 -22.81
N LEU A 4 -26.32 -9.31 -22.99
CA LEU A 4 -25.24 -9.97 -22.29
C LEU A 4 -23.93 -9.32 -22.77
N ALA A 5 -23.19 -8.67 -21.88
CA ALA A 5 -21.96 -7.97 -22.21
C ALA A 5 -20.77 -8.70 -21.56
N CYS A 6 -19.76 -9.02 -22.36
CA CYS A 6 -18.51 -9.63 -21.94
C CYS A 6 -17.34 -8.76 -22.37
N VAL A 7 -16.45 -8.43 -21.43
CA VAL A 7 -15.16 -7.79 -21.70
C VAL A 7 -14.09 -8.46 -20.84
N VAL A 8 -12.97 -8.84 -21.46
CA VAL A 8 -11.83 -9.51 -20.82
C VAL A 8 -10.63 -8.56 -20.81
N PHE A 9 -9.97 -8.39 -19.67
CA PHE A 9 -8.82 -7.49 -19.49
C PHE A 9 -7.86 -8.00 -18.38
N GLY A 10 -6.65 -7.45 -18.30
CA GLY A 10 -5.72 -7.74 -17.17
C GLY A 10 -5.93 -6.72 -16.04
N PHE A 11 -5.84 -7.13 -14.78
CA PHE A 11 -5.98 -6.22 -13.63
C PHE A 11 -4.62 -6.02 -12.95
N LYS A 12 -4.15 -4.78 -12.80
CA LYS A 12 -2.88 -4.47 -12.10
C LYS A 12 -3.15 -3.99 -10.66
N LEU A 13 -2.46 -4.59 -9.70
CA LEU A 13 -2.52 -4.21 -8.28
C LEU A 13 -1.69 -2.94 -8.01
N GLY A 14 -2.22 -2.02 -7.22
CA GLY A 14 -1.56 -0.76 -6.83
C GLY A 14 -1.40 -0.56 -5.31
N MET A 15 -1.57 -1.61 -4.50
CA MET A 15 -1.47 -1.52 -3.03
C MET A 15 -0.53 -2.61 -2.50
N ASP A 16 0.46 -2.23 -1.68
CA ASP A 16 1.29 -3.17 -0.92
C ASP A 16 0.51 -3.62 0.34
N THR A 17 0.26 -4.93 0.50
CA THR A 17 -0.68 -5.46 1.50
C THR A 17 -0.03 -6.10 2.74
N TRP A 18 -0.72 -5.97 3.88
CA TRP A 18 -0.49 -6.68 5.14
C TRP A 18 -1.77 -7.46 5.46
N ALA A 19 -1.75 -8.79 5.39
CA ALA A 19 -2.94 -9.65 5.46
C ALA A 19 -3.61 -9.72 6.86
N SER A 20 -4.95 -9.66 6.91
CA SER A 20 -5.77 -10.22 8.01
C SER A 20 -7.04 -10.91 7.47
N ARG A 21 -7.46 -12.01 8.14
CA ARG A 21 -8.62 -12.84 7.78
C ARG A 21 -9.97 -12.25 8.21
N ASP A 22 -10.02 -11.00 8.68
CA ASP A 22 -11.16 -10.46 9.44
C ASP A 22 -12.36 -9.97 8.58
N GLY A 23 -12.28 -10.07 7.24
CA GLY A 23 -13.27 -9.48 6.31
C GLY A 23 -14.20 -10.45 5.55
N TYR A 24 -14.00 -11.76 5.65
CA TYR A 24 -14.78 -12.77 4.91
C TYR A 24 -14.89 -14.09 5.67
N TRP A 25 -15.85 -14.93 5.28
CA TRP A 25 -16.19 -16.18 5.97
C TRP A 25 -16.30 -17.34 4.98
N ASP A 26 -15.85 -18.51 5.44
CA ASP A 26 -16.16 -19.79 4.79
C ASP A 26 -17.67 -20.01 4.81
N VAL A 27 -18.27 -20.30 3.67
CA VAL A 27 -19.69 -20.63 3.62
C VAL A 27 -19.90 -22.07 4.09
N PRO A 28 -20.86 -22.33 5.00
CA PRO A 28 -21.13 -23.68 5.49
C PRO A 28 -21.37 -24.70 4.37
N LEU A 29 -20.80 -25.89 4.54
CA LEU A 29 -21.01 -27.03 3.64
C LEU A 29 -22.52 -27.32 3.49
N GLY A 30 -22.98 -27.40 2.24
CA GLY A 30 -24.37 -27.69 1.88
C GLY A 30 -25.13 -26.52 1.27
N ILE A 31 -24.56 -25.31 1.27
CA ILE A 31 -25.09 -24.15 0.53
C ILE A 31 -24.23 -23.96 -0.71
N CYS A 32 -24.64 -24.54 -1.83
CA CYS A 32 -23.98 -24.36 -3.13
C CYS A 32 -22.50 -24.79 -3.20
N THR A 33 -22.02 -25.49 -2.18
CA THR A 33 -20.70 -26.09 -2.05
C THR A 33 -20.81 -27.61 -2.00
N ASN A 34 -19.94 -28.34 -2.68
CA ASN A 34 -19.79 -29.78 -2.52
C ASN A 34 -18.64 -30.09 -1.53
N THR A 35 -18.33 -31.37 -1.30
CA THR A 35 -17.27 -31.78 -0.35
C THR A 35 -15.86 -31.32 -0.75
N ASP A 36 -15.68 -30.89 -1.99
CA ASP A 36 -14.35 -30.74 -2.61
C ASP A 36 -13.99 -29.27 -2.90
N THR A 37 -14.94 -28.33 -2.81
CA THR A 37 -14.69 -26.89 -3.02
C THR A 37 -15.45 -26.02 -2.02
N THR A 38 -14.71 -25.26 -1.22
CA THR A 38 -15.25 -24.26 -0.26
C THR A 38 -15.50 -22.94 -0.99
N SER A 39 -16.65 -22.30 -0.74
CA SER A 39 -16.95 -20.96 -1.24
C SER A 39 -16.84 -19.94 -0.11
N TYR A 40 -16.65 -18.67 -0.47
CA TYR A 40 -16.35 -17.61 0.49
C TYR A 40 -17.27 -16.43 0.24
N SER A 41 -17.85 -15.86 1.29
CA SER A 41 -18.65 -14.64 1.17
C SER A 41 -18.16 -13.62 2.17
N GLY A 42 -18.36 -12.34 1.87
CA GLY A 42 -17.72 -11.28 2.62
C GLY A 42 -18.24 -9.90 2.27
N TYR A 43 -17.69 -8.89 2.95
CA TYR A 43 -17.89 -7.50 2.60
C TYR A 43 -16.56 -6.82 2.33
N ILE A 44 -16.54 -6.00 1.29
CA ILE A 44 -15.44 -5.05 1.04
C ILE A 44 -15.89 -3.70 1.58
N HIS A 45 -15.14 -3.17 2.54
CA HIS A 45 -15.47 -1.95 3.26
C HIS A 45 -14.66 -0.77 2.72
N LEU A 46 -15.35 0.23 2.14
CA LEU A 46 -14.76 1.49 1.73
C LEU A 46 -15.29 2.61 2.65
N PRO A 47 -14.42 3.30 3.42
CA PRO A 47 -14.81 4.46 4.19
C PRO A 47 -15.44 5.59 3.35
N PRO A 48 -16.13 6.56 3.98
CA PRO A 48 -16.45 7.82 3.32
C PRO A 48 -15.18 8.49 2.75
N HIS A 49 -15.34 9.18 1.63
CA HIS A 49 -14.32 9.95 0.90
C HIS A 49 -13.22 9.11 0.23
N THR A 50 -13.32 7.78 0.22
CA THR A 50 -12.37 6.90 -0.48
C THR A 50 -12.33 7.19 -1.99
N LEU A 51 -13.45 7.55 -2.61
CA LEU A 51 -13.50 7.79 -4.06
C LEU A 51 -12.99 9.18 -4.49
N THR A 52 -12.67 10.07 -3.54
CA THR A 52 -12.37 11.48 -3.82
C THR A 52 -11.09 11.65 -4.65
N ASN A 53 -10.11 10.76 -4.49
CA ASN A 53 -8.82 10.83 -5.19
C ASN A 53 -8.75 9.98 -6.48
N LEU A 54 -9.85 9.34 -6.87
CA LEU A 54 -10.02 8.75 -8.20
C LEU A 54 -10.67 9.72 -9.20
N SER A 55 -10.55 11.02 -8.91
CA SER A 55 -11.07 12.07 -9.78
C SER A 55 -10.22 12.15 -11.04
N ILE A 56 -10.81 11.75 -12.17
CA ILE A 56 -10.26 12.03 -13.50
C ILE A 56 -10.43 13.54 -13.74
N PRO A 57 -9.45 14.24 -14.35
CA PRO A 57 -9.54 15.67 -14.62
C PRO A 57 -10.90 16.09 -15.18
N GLY A 58 -11.56 17.06 -14.51
CA GLY A 58 -12.86 17.60 -14.91
C GLY A 58 -14.10 16.97 -14.25
N ILE A 59 -13.95 15.94 -13.39
CA ILE A 59 -15.06 15.34 -12.63
C ILE A 59 -14.66 15.15 -11.16
N SER A 60 -15.14 16.03 -10.29
CA SER A 60 -15.02 15.88 -8.83
C SER A 60 -16.09 14.92 -8.31
N ILE A 61 -15.71 14.07 -7.36
CA ILE A 61 -16.60 13.10 -6.72
C ILE A 61 -16.54 13.29 -5.22
N THR A 62 -17.71 13.36 -4.61
CA THR A 62 -17.85 13.34 -3.17
C THR A 62 -18.70 12.12 -2.82
N GLN A 63 -18.10 11.17 -2.12
CA GLN A 63 -18.77 10.01 -1.55
C GLN A 63 -18.77 10.18 -0.03
N ALA A 64 -19.81 10.79 0.53
CA ALA A 64 -19.89 11.14 1.96
C ALA A 64 -20.51 10.03 2.85
N TYR A 65 -20.73 8.85 2.28
CA TYR A 65 -21.35 7.69 2.92
C TYR A 65 -20.40 6.49 2.78
N PRO A 66 -20.32 5.56 3.74
CA PRO A 66 -19.53 4.34 3.56
C PRO A 66 -20.10 3.44 2.46
N ILE A 67 -19.25 2.62 1.82
CA ILE A 67 -19.67 1.59 0.86
C ILE A 67 -19.25 0.23 1.41
N ASN A 68 -20.22 -0.64 1.70
CA ASN A 68 -19.98 -2.03 2.10
C ASN A 68 -20.51 -2.95 1.01
N THR A 69 -19.61 -3.43 0.16
CA THR A 69 -19.94 -4.25 -1.01
C THR A 69 -19.91 -5.72 -0.64
N PHE A 70 -21.07 -6.37 -0.68
CA PHE A 70 -21.16 -7.82 -0.52
C PHE A 70 -20.59 -8.53 -1.74
N PHE A 71 -19.84 -9.60 -1.49
CA PHE A 71 -19.37 -10.52 -2.52
C PHE A 71 -19.58 -11.97 -2.10
N TRP A 72 -19.70 -12.84 -3.11
CA TRP A 72 -19.64 -14.27 -2.93
C TRP A 72 -18.75 -14.89 -4.01
N TYR A 73 -17.64 -15.46 -3.56
CA TYR A 73 -16.59 -16.07 -4.36
C TYR A 73 -16.70 -17.59 -4.37
N PHE A 74 -16.60 -18.18 -5.55
CA PHE A 74 -16.54 -19.61 -5.78
C PHE A 74 -15.28 -19.95 -6.58
N PRO A 75 -14.36 -20.72 -5.99
CA PRO A 75 -13.22 -21.24 -6.73
C PRO A 75 -13.67 -22.11 -7.92
N ALA A 76 -12.83 -22.19 -8.94
CA ALA A 76 -13.00 -23.15 -10.02
C ALA A 76 -13.04 -24.58 -9.47
N ARG A 77 -14.01 -25.39 -9.93
CA ARG A 77 -14.09 -26.83 -9.60
C ARG A 77 -12.94 -27.62 -10.23
N HIS A 78 -12.47 -27.16 -11.38
CA HIS A 78 -11.36 -27.73 -12.12
C HIS A 78 -10.39 -26.62 -12.55
N HIS A 79 -9.20 -26.63 -11.97
CA HIS A 79 -8.16 -25.65 -12.32
C HIS A 79 -7.50 -25.94 -13.67
N HIS A 80 -7.10 -24.88 -14.36
CA HIS A 80 -6.32 -24.90 -15.61
C HIS A 80 -5.01 -24.12 -15.43
N HIS A 81 -3.92 -24.50 -16.10
CA HIS A 81 -2.62 -23.81 -15.95
C HIS A 81 -2.07 -23.83 -14.50
N ASN A 82 -1.30 -24.88 -14.19
CA ASN A 82 -0.53 -25.00 -12.94
C ASN A 82 -1.33 -24.81 -11.64
N GLY A 83 -2.63 -25.14 -11.64
CA GLY A 83 -3.47 -25.08 -10.44
C GLY A 83 -4.13 -23.72 -10.18
N SER A 84 -4.16 -22.82 -11.17
CA SER A 84 -4.87 -21.54 -11.12
C SER A 84 -6.12 -21.54 -12.03
N SER A 85 -6.89 -20.46 -12.10
CA SER A 85 -7.96 -20.26 -13.08
C SER A 85 -8.20 -18.76 -13.25
N PRO A 86 -8.70 -18.30 -14.42
CA PRO A 86 -9.01 -16.90 -14.61
C PRO A 86 -10.18 -16.48 -13.71
N LEU A 87 -10.20 -15.22 -13.29
CA LEU A 87 -11.28 -14.65 -12.49
C LEU A 87 -12.38 -14.06 -13.38
N THR A 88 -13.62 -14.39 -13.07
CA THR A 88 -14.80 -13.79 -13.68
C THR A 88 -15.66 -13.13 -12.64
N ILE A 89 -15.89 -11.83 -12.81
CA ILE A 89 -16.76 -11.00 -11.99
C ILE A 89 -18.14 -10.98 -12.65
N TRP A 90 -19.17 -11.40 -11.92
CA TRP A 90 -20.55 -11.37 -12.36
C TRP A 90 -21.34 -10.27 -11.65
N MET A 91 -22.09 -9.48 -12.44
CA MET A 91 -23.04 -8.49 -11.90
C MET A 91 -24.36 -8.47 -12.68
N ASN A 92 -25.48 -8.61 -11.98
CA ASN A 92 -26.81 -8.39 -12.57
C ASN A 92 -27.06 -6.88 -12.80
N GLY A 93 -28.15 -6.57 -13.51
CA GLY A 93 -28.51 -5.23 -13.95
C GLY A 93 -29.43 -4.44 -12.99
N GLY A 94 -30.64 -4.14 -13.45
CA GLY A 94 -31.61 -3.28 -12.74
C GLY A 94 -31.76 -1.89 -13.38
N PRO A 95 -31.05 -0.84 -12.92
CA PRO A 95 -29.98 -0.81 -11.92
C PRO A 95 -30.44 -1.14 -10.49
N GLY A 96 -29.54 -1.65 -9.64
CA GLY A 96 -29.88 -2.06 -8.27
C GLY A 96 -30.43 -3.48 -8.14
N GLY A 97 -30.23 -4.34 -9.15
CA GLY A 97 -30.61 -5.75 -9.09
C GLY A 97 -29.54 -6.59 -8.40
N SER A 98 -29.96 -7.50 -7.52
CA SER A 98 -29.05 -8.41 -6.81
C SER A 98 -28.37 -9.39 -7.77
N SER A 99 -27.05 -9.56 -7.61
CA SER A 99 -26.27 -10.55 -8.34
C SER A 99 -26.48 -11.99 -7.85
N MET A 100 -27.20 -12.16 -6.74
CA MET A 100 -27.63 -13.48 -6.25
C MET A 100 -28.68 -14.11 -7.18
N ILE A 101 -29.36 -13.30 -8.01
CA ILE A 101 -30.22 -13.82 -9.08
C ILE A 101 -29.39 -14.67 -10.04
N GLY A 102 -28.28 -14.13 -10.55
CA GLY A 102 -27.35 -14.88 -11.41
C GLY A 102 -26.80 -16.12 -10.74
N LEU A 103 -26.38 -15.99 -9.48
CA LEU A 103 -25.85 -17.10 -8.69
C LEU A 103 -26.88 -18.25 -8.59
N PHE A 104 -28.09 -17.98 -8.11
CA PHE A 104 -29.04 -19.03 -7.75
C PHE A 104 -29.98 -19.47 -8.89
N GLN A 105 -30.09 -18.70 -9.97
CA GLN A 105 -31.05 -18.97 -11.05
C GLN A 105 -30.42 -19.11 -12.44
N GLU A 106 -29.17 -18.68 -12.63
CA GLU A 106 -28.57 -18.60 -13.96
C GLU A 106 -27.31 -19.46 -14.09
N ASN A 107 -26.20 -19.00 -13.50
CA ASN A 107 -24.85 -19.50 -13.82
C ASN A 107 -24.00 -19.87 -12.60
N GLY A 108 -24.55 -19.77 -11.39
CA GLY A 108 -23.88 -20.23 -10.20
C GLY A 108 -23.84 -21.75 -10.06
N PRO A 109 -23.11 -22.24 -9.04
CA PRO A 109 -22.87 -23.68 -8.82
C PRO A 109 -24.10 -24.49 -8.44
N CYS A 110 -25.22 -23.84 -8.20
CA CYS A 110 -26.40 -24.47 -7.64
C CYS A 110 -27.68 -23.75 -8.07
N VAL A 111 -28.82 -24.41 -7.84
CA VAL A 111 -30.14 -23.82 -7.91
C VAL A 111 -30.87 -24.04 -6.58
N VAL A 112 -31.61 -23.04 -6.12
CA VAL A 112 -32.46 -23.16 -4.92
C VAL A 112 -33.67 -24.06 -5.23
N ASN A 113 -33.88 -25.09 -4.40
CA ASN A 113 -34.96 -26.04 -4.59
C ASN A 113 -36.32 -25.45 -4.17
N PRO A 114 -37.45 -26.04 -4.62
CA PRO A 114 -38.80 -25.55 -4.27
C PRO A 114 -39.14 -25.58 -2.77
N ASP A 115 -38.33 -26.25 -1.94
CA ASP A 115 -38.47 -26.25 -0.48
C ASP A 115 -37.87 -24.99 0.18
N SER A 116 -37.17 -24.14 -0.60
CA SER A 116 -36.47 -22.94 -0.14
C SER A 116 -35.48 -23.18 1.01
N ASN A 117 -35.07 -24.43 1.22
CA ASN A 117 -34.24 -24.85 2.34
C ASN A 117 -33.08 -25.76 1.90
N SER A 118 -33.07 -26.18 0.64
CA SER A 118 -31.98 -26.94 0.05
C SER A 118 -31.61 -26.42 -1.34
N THR A 119 -30.41 -26.79 -1.80
CA THR A 119 -29.92 -26.47 -3.14
C THR A 119 -29.56 -27.74 -3.90
N SER A 120 -29.74 -27.74 -5.21
CA SER A 120 -29.26 -28.79 -6.11
C SER A 120 -28.10 -28.28 -6.96
N ASP A 121 -27.18 -29.17 -7.32
CA ASP A 121 -26.02 -28.83 -8.15
C ASP A 121 -26.45 -28.36 -9.55
N ASN A 122 -25.79 -27.31 -10.05
CA ASN A 122 -25.98 -26.84 -11.42
C ASN A 122 -24.92 -27.48 -12.33
N PRO A 123 -25.30 -28.43 -13.22
CA PRO A 123 -24.33 -29.08 -14.12
C PRO A 123 -23.79 -28.14 -15.22
N TRP A 124 -24.29 -26.92 -15.29
CA TRP A 124 -23.86 -25.88 -16.24
C TRP A 124 -23.29 -24.65 -15.52
N SER A 125 -22.82 -24.83 -14.29
CA SER A 125 -22.17 -23.77 -13.53
C SER A 125 -21.01 -23.16 -14.31
N TRP A 126 -20.85 -21.85 -14.22
CA TRP A 126 -19.69 -21.18 -14.84
C TRP A 126 -18.41 -21.39 -14.05
N ASN A 127 -18.51 -21.80 -12.78
CA ASN A 127 -17.33 -22.10 -11.97
C ASN A 127 -16.73 -23.50 -12.23
N GLU A 128 -17.10 -24.19 -13.31
CA GLU A 128 -16.47 -25.45 -13.69
C GLU A 128 -14.96 -25.29 -13.95
N TYR A 129 -14.55 -24.16 -14.55
CA TYR A 129 -13.17 -23.92 -15.01
C TYR A 129 -12.63 -22.52 -14.74
N VAL A 130 -13.40 -21.71 -14.01
CA VAL A 130 -13.17 -20.28 -13.82
C VAL A 130 -13.51 -19.94 -12.38
N ASP A 131 -12.72 -19.08 -11.77
CA ASP A 131 -13.03 -18.53 -10.45
C ASP A 131 -14.15 -17.50 -10.61
N MET A 132 -15.27 -17.68 -9.91
CA MET A 132 -16.46 -16.83 -10.05
C MET A 132 -16.63 -15.91 -8.84
N LEU A 133 -16.63 -14.61 -9.06
CA LEU A 133 -16.92 -13.58 -8.04
C LEU A 133 -18.24 -12.88 -8.35
N TYR A 134 -19.27 -13.20 -7.58
CA TYR A 134 -20.56 -12.52 -7.63
C TYR A 134 -20.50 -11.28 -6.76
N VAL A 135 -20.72 -10.10 -7.34
CA VAL A 135 -20.61 -8.82 -6.62
C VAL A 135 -21.94 -8.09 -6.64
N GLU A 136 -22.41 -7.65 -5.47
CA GLU A 136 -23.61 -6.85 -5.37
C GLU A 136 -23.31 -5.37 -5.43
N GLN A 137 -23.73 -4.74 -6.52
CA GLN A 137 -23.44 -3.34 -6.78
C GLN A 137 -24.59 -2.67 -7.53
N PRO A 138 -24.74 -1.34 -7.38
CA PRO A 138 -24.02 -0.46 -6.46
C PRO A 138 -24.38 -0.64 -4.97
N VAL A 139 -23.75 0.12 -4.08
CA VAL A 139 -24.07 0.12 -2.63
C VAL A 139 -25.58 0.30 -2.39
N GLN A 140 -26.12 -0.40 -1.38
CA GLN A 140 -27.55 -0.60 -1.09
C GLN A 140 -28.28 -1.64 -1.96
N THR A 141 -27.59 -2.33 -2.88
CA THR A 141 -28.14 -3.43 -3.67
C THR A 141 -28.01 -4.76 -2.94
N GLY A 142 -29.12 -5.47 -2.75
CA GLY A 142 -29.12 -6.79 -2.11
C GLY A 142 -28.64 -6.74 -0.66
N PHE A 143 -27.63 -7.53 -0.34
CA PHE A 143 -26.88 -7.53 0.91
C PHE A 143 -25.86 -6.37 1.02
N SER A 144 -25.45 -5.72 -0.08
CA SER A 144 -24.59 -4.53 0.01
C SER A 144 -25.30 -3.36 0.68
N TYR A 145 -24.61 -2.62 1.54
CA TYR A 145 -25.21 -1.54 2.32
C TYR A 145 -24.27 -0.35 2.52
N ASP A 146 -24.85 0.83 2.74
CA ASP A 146 -24.14 2.01 3.23
C ASP A 146 -24.16 2.00 4.76
N VAL A 147 -25.32 2.18 5.37
CA VAL A 147 -25.52 2.17 6.82
C VAL A 147 -26.71 1.29 7.14
N LEU A 148 -26.49 0.35 8.07
CA LEU A 148 -27.54 -0.55 8.52
C LEU A 148 -28.63 0.21 9.30
N ARG A 149 -29.88 -0.11 9.00
CA ARG A 149 -31.09 0.38 9.64
C ARG A 149 -32.03 -0.77 9.94
N ASN A 150 -32.72 -0.69 11.07
CA ASN A 150 -33.85 -1.58 11.31
C ASN A 150 -35.01 -1.13 10.42
N GLY A 151 -35.63 -2.08 9.74
CA GLY A 151 -36.67 -1.76 8.77
C GLY A 151 -37.61 -2.91 8.48
N THR A 152 -38.60 -2.61 7.66
CA THR A 152 -39.66 -3.53 7.27
C THR A 152 -39.89 -3.48 5.77
N VAL A 153 -40.28 -4.61 5.19
CA VAL A 153 -40.62 -4.73 3.77
C VAL A 153 -42.01 -5.31 3.62
N ASP A 154 -42.91 -4.55 3.02
CA ASP A 154 -44.24 -5.03 2.62
C ASP A 154 -44.16 -5.60 1.19
N LEU A 155 -44.29 -6.92 1.07
CA LEU A 155 -44.18 -7.62 -0.20
C LEU A 155 -45.40 -7.42 -1.11
N VAL A 156 -46.52 -6.90 -0.59
CA VAL A 156 -47.74 -6.62 -1.36
C VAL A 156 -47.66 -5.23 -1.98
N SER A 157 -47.28 -4.22 -1.22
CA SER A 157 -47.14 -2.84 -1.72
C SER A 157 -45.77 -2.59 -2.37
N GLY A 158 -44.75 -3.35 -2.00
CA GLY A 158 -43.35 -3.10 -2.34
C GLY A 158 -42.72 -1.98 -1.50
N GLU A 159 -43.41 -1.52 -0.45
CA GLU A 159 -42.93 -0.44 0.42
C GLU A 159 -41.83 -0.93 1.36
N ILE A 160 -40.80 -0.10 1.52
CA ILE A 160 -39.68 -0.34 2.41
C ILE A 160 -39.61 0.83 3.38
N ASP A 161 -39.77 0.52 4.66
CA ASP A 161 -39.61 1.49 5.76
C ASP A 161 -38.33 1.20 6.54
N VAL A 162 -37.59 2.24 6.87
CA VAL A 162 -36.38 2.19 7.69
C VAL A 162 -36.56 3.05 8.94
N ASP A 163 -35.69 2.86 9.93
CA ASP A 163 -35.78 3.47 11.26
C ASP A 163 -37.02 3.03 12.06
N VAL A 164 -37.44 1.78 11.86
CA VAL A 164 -38.59 1.16 12.54
C VAL A 164 -38.15 0.53 13.86
N ASP A 165 -38.99 0.68 14.91
CA ASP A 165 -38.78 -0.01 16.18
C ASP A 165 -39.14 -1.50 16.08
N VAL A 166 -38.11 -2.34 16.13
CA VAL A 166 -38.19 -3.80 16.00
C VAL A 166 -37.93 -4.53 17.34
N GLY A 167 -37.92 -3.81 18.47
CA GLY A 167 -37.66 -4.36 19.81
C GLY A 167 -38.80 -5.21 20.40
N GLU A 168 -38.67 -5.64 21.67
CA GLU A 168 -39.71 -6.41 22.38
C GLU A 168 -41.01 -5.59 22.53
N GLY A 169 -41.98 -5.88 21.66
CA GLY A 169 -43.25 -5.15 21.54
C GLY A 169 -43.47 -4.48 20.18
N GLY A 170 -42.45 -4.48 19.31
CA GLY A 170 -42.45 -3.89 17.98
C GLY A 170 -43.17 -4.71 16.89
N VAL A 171 -42.97 -4.29 15.64
CA VAL A 171 -43.69 -4.83 14.47
C VAL A 171 -43.39 -6.32 14.26
N ARG A 172 -44.43 -7.13 14.06
CA ARG A 172 -44.30 -8.59 13.87
C ARG A 172 -44.16 -8.93 12.39
N GLN A 173 -43.19 -9.78 12.06
CA GLN A 173 -43.06 -10.36 10.73
C GLN A 173 -44.18 -11.37 10.41
N ASN A 174 -44.51 -11.50 9.13
CA ASN A 174 -45.36 -12.54 8.56
C ASN A 174 -44.96 -12.80 7.09
N GLU A 175 -45.66 -13.70 6.40
CA GLU A 175 -45.31 -14.14 5.03
C GLU A 175 -45.29 -13.03 3.98
N THR A 176 -45.99 -11.91 4.23
CA THR A 176 -46.04 -10.76 3.32
C THR A 176 -45.38 -9.52 3.89
N PHE A 177 -44.88 -9.58 5.13
CA PHE A 177 -44.32 -8.44 5.84
C PHE A 177 -43.05 -8.86 6.57
N LEU A 178 -41.91 -8.49 6.00
CA LEU A 178 -40.59 -8.87 6.50
C LEU A 178 -40.08 -7.82 7.48
N VAL A 179 -39.38 -8.25 8.52
CA VAL A 179 -38.73 -7.38 9.50
C VAL A 179 -37.26 -7.77 9.55
N GLY A 180 -36.36 -6.79 9.49
CA GLY A 180 -34.93 -7.08 9.51
C GLY A 180 -34.06 -5.84 9.47
N THR A 181 -32.80 -6.07 9.14
CA THR A 181 -31.80 -5.01 8.95
C THR A 181 -31.61 -4.76 7.47
N LEU A 182 -31.77 -3.51 7.05
CA LEU A 182 -31.76 -3.05 5.67
C LEU A 182 -30.72 -1.93 5.49
N PRO A 183 -30.28 -1.65 4.25
CA PRO A 183 -29.57 -0.40 3.96
C PRO A 183 -30.46 0.82 4.18
N SER A 184 -29.86 2.00 4.26
CA SER A 184 -30.53 3.23 4.69
C SER A 184 -31.69 3.69 3.81
N GLN A 185 -31.79 3.19 2.58
CA GLN A 185 -32.69 3.69 1.54
C GLN A 185 -32.47 5.17 1.20
N ASP A 186 -31.39 5.78 1.68
CA ASP A 186 -31.05 7.16 1.36
C ASP A 186 -30.49 7.22 -0.07
N VAL A 187 -31.20 7.92 -0.95
CA VAL A 187 -30.78 8.15 -2.34
C VAL A 187 -29.47 8.93 -2.46
N SER A 188 -29.08 9.67 -1.41
CA SER A 188 -27.78 10.34 -1.33
C SER A 188 -26.68 9.44 -0.78
N GLY A 189 -27.05 8.31 -0.16
CA GLY A 189 -26.17 7.25 0.36
C GLY A 189 -25.80 6.19 -0.68
N THR A 190 -25.94 6.48 -1.98
CA THR A 190 -25.56 5.55 -3.07
C THR A 190 -24.87 6.27 -4.23
N VAL A 191 -24.26 5.51 -5.13
CA VAL A 191 -23.48 6.07 -6.25
C VAL A 191 -24.41 6.75 -7.25
N ASN A 192 -24.10 8.00 -7.58
CA ASN A 192 -24.84 8.73 -8.61
C ASN A 192 -24.25 8.44 -9.99
N GLY A 193 -24.81 7.46 -10.69
CA GLY A 193 -24.50 7.13 -12.08
C GLY A 193 -23.47 6.02 -12.29
N THR A 194 -23.48 5.47 -13.50
CA THR A 194 -22.68 4.30 -13.89
C THR A 194 -21.19 4.48 -13.64
N VAL A 195 -20.57 5.58 -14.06
CA VAL A 195 -19.11 5.76 -13.91
C VAL A 195 -18.68 5.76 -12.44
N ASN A 196 -19.50 6.32 -11.55
CA ASN A 196 -19.21 6.32 -10.11
C ASN A 196 -19.35 4.92 -9.50
N GLY A 197 -20.31 4.11 -9.97
CA GLY A 197 -20.36 2.68 -9.64
C GLY A 197 -19.11 1.92 -10.09
N GLY A 198 -18.57 2.26 -11.25
CA GLY A 198 -17.30 1.71 -11.75
C GLY A 198 -16.12 2.07 -10.84
N ARG A 199 -16.04 3.31 -10.37
CA ARG A 199 -14.98 3.75 -9.43
C ARG A 199 -15.08 3.03 -8.09
N ALA A 200 -16.29 2.91 -7.55
CA ALA A 200 -16.52 2.12 -6.33
C ALA A 200 -16.06 0.67 -6.51
N LEU A 201 -16.41 0.04 -7.64
CA LEU A 201 -16.00 -1.32 -7.92
C LEU A 201 -14.47 -1.44 -8.14
N TRP A 202 -13.85 -0.47 -8.82
CA TRP A 202 -12.39 -0.44 -9.01
C TRP A 202 -11.65 -0.50 -7.68
N VAL A 203 -11.98 0.39 -6.74
CA VAL A 203 -11.34 0.37 -5.40
C VAL A 203 -11.66 -0.91 -4.67
N ALA A 204 -12.93 -1.34 -4.68
CA ALA A 204 -13.33 -2.56 -4.01
C ALA A 204 -12.54 -3.78 -4.52
N LEU A 205 -12.28 -3.85 -5.82
CA LEU A 205 -11.49 -4.93 -6.41
C LEU A 205 -9.99 -4.80 -6.15
N GLN A 206 -9.43 -3.59 -6.07
CA GLN A 206 -8.03 -3.42 -5.62
C GLN A 206 -7.85 -3.97 -4.20
N VAL A 207 -8.80 -3.67 -3.30
CA VAL A 207 -8.81 -4.23 -1.95
C VAL A 207 -8.98 -5.76 -1.99
N TRP A 208 -9.98 -6.26 -2.73
CA TRP A 208 -10.26 -7.69 -2.79
C TRP A 208 -9.09 -8.49 -3.38
N LEU A 209 -8.52 -8.06 -4.50
CA LEU A 209 -7.41 -8.75 -5.17
C LEU A 209 -6.10 -8.65 -4.38
N GLY A 210 -5.91 -7.59 -3.59
CA GLY A 210 -4.74 -7.44 -2.71
C GLY A 210 -4.82 -8.26 -1.42
N GLU A 211 -6.03 -8.48 -0.89
CA GLU A 211 -6.25 -9.08 0.44
C GLU A 211 -6.75 -10.53 0.39
N PHE A 212 -7.39 -10.97 -0.70
CA PHE A 212 -7.99 -12.31 -0.79
C PHE A 212 -6.95 -13.38 -1.16
N VAL A 213 -6.27 -13.87 -0.12
CA VAL A 213 -5.12 -14.78 -0.22
C VAL A 213 -5.44 -16.09 -0.96
N GLU A 214 -6.66 -16.60 -0.89
CA GLU A 214 -7.06 -17.83 -1.57
C GLU A 214 -7.03 -17.71 -3.10
N TYR A 215 -7.28 -16.52 -3.65
CA TYR A 215 -7.11 -16.23 -5.07
C TYR A 215 -5.67 -15.78 -5.38
N ALA A 216 -5.13 -14.85 -4.60
CA ALA A 216 -3.81 -14.27 -4.83
C ALA A 216 -2.68 -15.32 -4.79
N ALA A 217 -2.74 -16.29 -3.87
CA ALA A 217 -1.73 -17.35 -3.79
C ALA A 217 -1.76 -18.32 -5.00
N ALA A 218 -2.93 -18.54 -5.59
CA ALA A 218 -3.09 -19.37 -6.79
C ALA A 218 -2.64 -18.62 -8.05
N ALA A 219 -2.98 -17.33 -8.17
CA ALA A 219 -2.59 -16.48 -9.30
C ALA A 219 -1.10 -16.10 -9.30
N ALA A 220 -0.49 -15.89 -8.12
CA ALA A 220 0.91 -15.47 -7.97
C ALA A 220 1.94 -16.62 -8.08
N ALA A 221 1.51 -17.85 -8.36
CA ALA A 221 2.40 -19.00 -8.48
C ALA A 221 3.37 -18.85 -9.68
N ALA A 222 4.54 -18.29 -9.41
CA ALA A 222 5.75 -18.29 -10.24
C ALA A 222 5.63 -17.72 -11.67
N GLY A 223 4.67 -16.82 -11.93
CA GLY A 223 4.50 -16.19 -13.26
C GLY A 223 3.97 -17.14 -14.34
N GLU A 224 3.43 -18.29 -13.95
CA GLU A 224 2.81 -19.28 -14.85
C GLU A 224 1.30 -19.47 -14.58
N GLY A 225 0.72 -18.70 -13.65
CA GLY A 225 -0.71 -18.69 -13.34
C GLY A 225 -1.54 -17.86 -14.33
N ASP A 226 -2.83 -18.16 -14.44
CA ASP A 226 -3.79 -17.41 -15.26
C ASP A 226 -4.40 -16.26 -14.45
N ASP A 227 -3.85 -15.05 -14.61
CA ASP A 227 -4.22 -13.82 -13.90
C ASP A 227 -5.30 -12.98 -14.60
N ARG A 228 -5.91 -13.51 -15.66
CA ARG A 228 -6.89 -12.77 -16.45
C ARG A 228 -8.15 -12.53 -15.63
N VAL A 229 -8.68 -11.31 -15.74
CA VAL A 229 -9.94 -10.90 -15.12
C VAL A 229 -10.96 -10.59 -16.22
N SER A 230 -12.20 -11.02 -16.03
CA SER A 230 -13.29 -10.64 -16.94
C SER A 230 -14.50 -10.13 -16.17
N ILE A 231 -15.20 -9.17 -16.76
CA ILE A 231 -16.46 -8.65 -16.22
C ILE A 231 -17.59 -9.11 -17.14
N TRP A 232 -18.53 -9.86 -16.54
CA TRP A 232 -19.75 -10.32 -17.18
C TRP A 232 -20.96 -9.71 -16.50
N THR A 233 -21.88 -9.22 -17.31
CA THR A 233 -23.06 -8.53 -16.80
C THR A 233 -24.26 -8.75 -17.71
N GLU A 234 -25.46 -8.54 -17.16
CA GLU A 234 -26.71 -8.66 -17.90
C GLU A 234 -27.68 -7.51 -17.67
N SER A 235 -28.67 -7.35 -18.56
CA SER A 235 -29.68 -6.29 -18.51
C SER A 235 -29.06 -4.88 -18.48
N TYR A 236 -29.29 -4.05 -17.45
CA TYR A 236 -28.60 -2.76 -17.27
C TYR A 236 -27.08 -2.91 -17.17
N GLY A 237 -26.58 -4.12 -16.90
CA GLY A 237 -25.20 -4.56 -17.06
C GLY A 237 -24.57 -4.15 -18.39
N GLY A 238 -25.34 -4.10 -19.48
CA GLY A 238 -24.85 -3.58 -20.77
C GLY A 238 -24.33 -2.13 -20.71
N ARG A 239 -24.63 -1.37 -19.65
CA ARG A 239 -23.99 -0.09 -19.32
C ARG A 239 -22.83 -0.25 -18.35
N TYR A 240 -22.98 -1.09 -17.32
CA TYR A 240 -21.92 -1.35 -16.34
C TYR A 240 -20.66 -1.92 -17.00
N GLY A 241 -20.79 -3.05 -17.71
CA GLY A 241 -19.64 -3.78 -18.27
C GLY A 241 -18.69 -2.89 -19.09
N PRO A 242 -19.16 -2.22 -20.17
CA PRO A 242 -18.30 -1.36 -20.97
C PRO A 242 -17.73 -0.16 -20.21
N ALA A 243 -18.54 0.52 -19.38
CA ALA A 243 -18.11 1.72 -18.67
C ALA A 243 -17.08 1.39 -17.57
N TYR A 244 -17.28 0.30 -16.84
CA TYR A 244 -16.38 -0.11 -15.77
C TYR A 244 -15.07 -0.60 -16.37
N THR A 245 -15.14 -1.41 -17.42
CA THR A 245 -13.92 -1.94 -18.04
C THR A 245 -13.08 -0.84 -18.70
N ALA A 246 -13.72 0.15 -19.34
CA ALA A 246 -12.99 1.31 -19.89
C ALA A 246 -12.28 2.10 -18.80
N LEU A 247 -12.95 2.35 -17.66
CA LEU A 247 -12.32 2.98 -16.49
C LEU A 247 -11.14 2.14 -15.98
N PHE A 248 -11.31 0.84 -15.84
CA PHE A 248 -10.27 -0.04 -15.29
C PHE A 248 -9.04 -0.07 -16.19
N GLN A 249 -9.25 -0.09 -17.51
CA GLN A 249 -8.18 0.01 -18.49
C GLN A 249 -7.43 1.34 -18.36
N GLU A 250 -8.13 2.48 -18.23
CA GLU A 250 -7.49 3.78 -18.01
C GLU A 250 -6.65 3.79 -16.72
N MET A 251 -7.16 3.20 -15.64
CA MET A 251 -6.43 3.13 -14.37
C MET A 251 -5.20 2.21 -14.47
N ASN A 252 -5.30 1.09 -15.18
CA ASN A 252 -4.15 0.23 -15.47
C ASN A 252 -3.05 0.97 -16.26
N GLU A 253 -3.43 1.76 -17.27
CA GLU A 253 -2.50 2.56 -18.08
C GLU A 253 -1.78 3.62 -17.24
N ARG A 254 -2.49 4.26 -16.30
CA ARG A 254 -1.91 5.21 -15.33
C ARG A 254 -0.94 4.54 -14.36
N ILE A 255 -1.25 3.33 -13.89
CA ILE A 255 -0.31 2.55 -13.06
C ILE A 255 0.93 2.17 -13.86
N GLU A 256 0.77 1.70 -15.10
CA GLU A 256 1.88 1.29 -15.96
C GLU A 256 2.81 2.43 -16.37
N SER A 257 2.26 3.63 -16.59
CA SER A 257 3.03 4.84 -16.87
C SER A 257 3.67 5.46 -15.64
N GLY A 258 3.37 4.97 -14.43
CA GLY A 258 3.85 5.54 -13.17
C GLY A 258 3.15 6.83 -12.75
N GLU A 259 2.10 7.26 -13.47
CA GLU A 259 1.28 8.43 -13.14
C GLU A 259 0.43 8.22 -11.87
N ALA A 260 0.24 6.96 -11.45
CA ALA A 260 -0.42 6.61 -10.20
C ALA A 260 0.29 5.43 -9.51
N LEU A 261 0.77 5.64 -8.28
CA LEU A 261 1.26 4.56 -7.41
C LEU A 261 0.12 3.76 -6.75
N GLY A 262 -1.15 4.07 -7.05
CA GLY A 262 -2.31 3.46 -6.39
C GLY A 262 -2.55 3.93 -4.95
N VAL A 263 -1.79 4.91 -4.47
CA VAL A 263 -1.94 5.49 -3.12
C VAL A 263 -2.94 6.66 -3.12
N PRO A 264 -3.80 6.79 -2.09
CA PRO A 264 -4.83 7.82 -2.04
C PRO A 264 -4.30 9.20 -1.60
N VAL A 265 -2.99 9.42 -1.56
CA VAL A 265 -2.39 10.67 -1.04
C VAL A 265 -1.27 11.15 -1.94
N ASN A 266 -1.09 12.47 -2.03
CA ASN A 266 0.09 13.04 -2.67
C ASN A 266 1.33 12.77 -1.81
N TYR A 267 2.44 12.46 -2.47
CA TYR A 267 3.72 12.33 -1.79
C TYR A 267 4.17 13.68 -1.22
N THR A 268 4.54 13.69 0.06
CA THR A 268 5.26 14.79 0.71
C THR A 268 6.55 14.24 1.29
N MET A 269 7.67 14.96 1.13
CA MET A 269 8.98 14.51 1.61
C MET A 269 9.03 14.38 3.15
N SER A 270 8.28 15.21 3.86
CA SER A 270 8.17 15.23 5.32
C SER A 270 6.73 15.53 5.76
N SER A 271 6.46 15.43 7.06
CA SER A 271 5.16 15.76 7.67
C SER A 271 5.33 16.83 8.74
N GLU A 272 4.93 18.06 8.45
CA GLU A 272 4.97 19.18 9.41
C GLU A 272 4.12 18.90 10.65
N ALA A 273 2.93 18.29 10.48
CA ALA A 273 2.06 17.93 11.59
C ALA A 273 2.73 16.98 12.59
N VAL A 274 3.53 16.02 12.11
CA VAL A 274 4.31 15.13 12.98
C VAL A 274 5.44 15.91 13.65
N GLY A 275 6.19 16.72 12.89
CA GLY A 275 7.26 17.57 13.43
C GLY A 275 6.79 18.50 14.56
N ASP A 276 5.74 19.28 14.31
CA ASP A 276 5.15 20.21 15.28
C ASP A 276 4.65 19.48 16.55
N SER A 277 4.11 18.27 16.40
CA SER A 277 3.66 17.46 17.53
C SER A 277 4.84 17.02 18.41
N PHE A 278 5.94 16.55 17.82
CA PHE A 278 7.15 16.16 18.56
C PHE A 278 7.80 17.38 19.23
N ASP A 279 7.92 18.50 18.51
CA ASP A 279 8.50 19.73 19.04
C ASP A 279 7.67 20.33 20.18
N SER A 280 6.35 20.39 20.03
CA SER A 280 5.45 20.97 21.04
C SER A 280 5.42 20.16 22.34
N THR A 281 5.74 18.86 22.28
CA THR A 281 5.89 18.02 23.48
C THR A 281 7.30 18.10 24.07
N GLY A 282 8.23 18.80 23.41
CA GLY A 282 9.63 18.90 23.83
C GLY A 282 10.33 17.55 23.80
N ASP A 283 10.05 16.72 22.79
CA ASP A 283 10.59 15.36 22.69
C ASP A 283 12.12 15.35 22.53
N TYR A 284 12.67 16.31 21.78
CA TYR A 284 14.11 16.41 21.52
C TYR A 284 14.99 16.49 22.80
N PRO A 285 14.65 17.29 23.83
CA PRO A 285 15.34 17.28 25.12
C PRO A 285 14.77 16.28 26.15
N ARG A 286 13.72 15.52 25.82
CA ARG A 286 13.05 14.62 26.77
C ARG A 286 13.87 13.35 26.95
N ASN A 287 14.09 12.95 28.20
CA ASN A 287 14.58 11.63 28.54
C ASN A 287 13.40 10.73 28.90
N ASP A 288 13.37 9.53 28.34
CA ASP A 288 12.59 8.42 28.88
C ASP A 288 13.20 7.99 30.26
N PRO A 289 12.61 7.03 30.99
CA PRO A 289 13.11 6.62 32.30
C PRO A 289 14.57 6.14 32.34
N ARG A 290 15.14 5.66 31.22
CA ARG A 290 16.54 5.25 31.11
C ARG A 290 17.43 6.30 30.43
N GLY A 291 16.84 7.24 29.70
CA GLY A 291 17.53 8.10 28.74
C GLY A 291 17.94 7.32 27.49
N MET A 292 18.03 7.99 26.34
CA MET A 292 18.40 7.36 25.06
C MET A 292 19.75 6.62 25.11
N ILE A 293 20.72 7.13 25.88
CA ILE A 293 22.03 6.46 26.10
C ILE A 293 21.86 5.20 26.96
N GLY A 294 21.03 5.26 28.00
CA GLY A 294 20.75 4.12 28.87
C GLY A 294 19.97 3.00 28.17
N ASP A 295 19.12 3.35 27.21
CA ASP A 295 18.44 2.37 26.35
C ASP A 295 19.43 1.56 25.50
N ILE A 296 20.48 2.19 24.96
CA ILE A 296 21.55 1.47 24.25
C ILE A 296 22.23 0.48 25.20
N GLY A 297 22.55 0.89 26.42
CA GLY A 297 23.17 0.01 27.42
C GLY A 297 22.27 -1.18 27.77
N TYR A 298 20.97 -0.94 27.97
CA TYR A 298 19.98 -1.99 28.23
C TYR A 298 19.87 -3.00 27.08
N LEU A 299 19.88 -2.53 25.83
CA LEU A 299 19.88 -3.41 24.65
C LEU A 299 21.11 -4.31 24.61
N LEU A 300 22.29 -3.75 24.87
CA LEU A 300 23.55 -4.49 24.89
C LEU A 300 23.59 -5.55 26.01
N ASP A 301 23.16 -5.20 27.22
CA ASP A 301 23.04 -6.15 28.35
C ASP A 301 22.00 -7.25 28.08
N SER A 302 21.03 -6.97 27.21
CA SER A 302 20.03 -7.95 26.74
C SER A 302 20.53 -8.82 25.58
N GLY A 303 21.79 -8.67 25.17
CA GLY A 303 22.38 -9.42 24.06
C GLY A 303 21.98 -8.93 22.67
N VAL A 304 21.36 -7.74 22.55
CA VAL A 304 21.00 -7.13 21.27
C VAL A 304 22.23 -6.42 20.69
N LYS A 305 22.50 -6.65 19.41
CA LYS A 305 23.59 -5.98 18.69
C LYS A 305 23.20 -4.54 18.34
N VAL A 306 24.11 -3.60 18.60
CA VAL A 306 23.94 -2.18 18.29
C VAL A 306 25.12 -1.70 17.43
N ALA A 307 24.81 -1.19 16.24
CA ALA A 307 25.81 -0.60 15.34
C ALA A 307 25.51 0.89 15.13
N MET A 308 26.40 1.75 15.63
CA MET A 308 26.35 3.19 15.42
C MET A 308 27.15 3.55 14.17
N VAL A 309 26.50 4.12 13.15
CA VAL A 309 27.12 4.43 11.86
C VAL A 309 26.96 5.91 11.55
N TYR A 310 28.07 6.62 11.41
CA TYR A 310 28.09 8.06 11.22
C TYR A 310 28.96 8.45 10.04
N GLY A 311 28.42 9.33 9.18
CA GLY A 311 29.19 9.95 8.10
C GLY A 311 30.10 11.04 8.63
N ASP A 312 31.36 11.06 8.19
CA ASP A 312 32.35 11.99 8.73
C ASP A 312 32.30 13.42 8.17
N ARG A 313 31.32 13.69 7.29
CA ARG A 313 30.98 15.02 6.76
C ARG A 313 29.61 15.52 7.20
N ASP A 314 28.90 14.80 8.08
CA ASP A 314 27.63 15.28 8.62
C ASP A 314 27.86 16.41 9.64
N TYR A 315 27.11 17.51 9.47
CA TYR A 315 27.06 18.62 10.42
C TYR A 315 25.86 18.53 11.36
N ALA A 316 24.73 18.00 10.91
CA ALA A 316 23.50 17.93 11.70
C ALA A 316 23.66 16.94 12.86
N CYS A 317 24.18 15.74 12.58
CA CYS A 317 24.47 14.70 13.56
C CYS A 317 25.95 14.26 13.45
N PRO A 318 26.90 15.11 13.85
CA PRO A 318 28.31 14.87 13.57
C PRO A 318 28.85 13.63 14.27
N TRP A 319 29.67 12.85 13.57
CA TRP A 319 30.28 11.62 14.09
C TRP A 319 31.00 11.78 15.43
N ARG A 320 31.50 12.98 15.76
CA ARG A 320 32.13 13.28 17.05
C ARG A 320 31.17 13.11 18.22
N GLY A 321 29.93 13.63 18.09
CA GLY A 321 28.91 13.44 19.11
C GLY A 321 28.52 11.97 19.24
N GLY A 322 28.44 11.26 18.11
CA GLY A 322 28.21 9.81 18.10
C GLY A 322 29.33 9.02 18.78
N GLU A 323 30.60 9.41 18.57
CA GLU A 323 31.78 8.81 19.22
C GLU A 323 31.70 9.02 20.73
N ASP A 324 31.48 10.27 21.17
CA ASP A 324 31.33 10.60 22.60
C ASP A 324 30.19 9.81 23.24
N VAL A 325 29.02 9.73 22.60
CA VAL A 325 27.89 8.91 23.06
C VAL A 325 28.31 7.46 23.18
N SER A 326 28.95 6.87 22.17
CA SER A 326 29.37 5.46 22.21
C SER A 326 30.29 5.15 23.39
N LEU A 327 31.14 6.09 23.80
CA LEU A 327 32.06 5.93 24.92
C LEU A 327 31.38 6.14 26.29
N LEU A 328 30.27 6.87 26.33
CA LEU A 328 29.43 7.15 27.51
C LEU A 328 28.38 6.05 27.80
N VAL A 329 28.09 5.17 26.84
CA VAL A 329 27.17 4.05 27.08
C VAL A 329 27.73 3.13 28.16
N GLU A 330 27.00 2.99 29.26
CA GLU A 330 27.33 2.06 30.35
C GLU A 330 26.53 0.76 30.18
N TYR A 331 27.26 -0.36 30.15
CA TYR A 331 26.77 -1.73 30.04
C TYR A 331 27.85 -2.70 30.52
N ALA A 332 27.54 -4.00 30.67
CA ALA A 332 28.42 -4.99 31.31
C ALA A 332 29.82 -5.07 30.67
N GLU A 333 29.93 -4.86 29.37
CA GLU A 333 31.18 -4.99 28.58
C GLU A 333 31.75 -3.64 28.12
N ALA A 334 31.28 -2.52 28.70
CA ALA A 334 31.66 -1.17 28.29
C ALA A 334 33.17 -0.91 28.35
N GLU A 335 33.85 -1.40 29.39
CA GLU A 335 35.30 -1.24 29.52
C GLU A 335 36.07 -1.94 28.41
N LYS A 336 35.58 -3.09 27.92
CA LYS A 336 36.23 -3.81 26.82
C LYS A 336 36.05 -3.09 25.49
N PHE A 337 34.87 -2.50 25.25
CA PHE A 337 34.66 -1.61 24.10
C PHE A 337 35.51 -0.34 24.17
N ARG A 338 35.63 0.28 25.35
CA ARG A 338 36.52 1.43 25.57
C ARG A 338 37.99 1.08 25.34
N ALA A 339 38.39 -0.17 25.63
CA ALA A 339 39.75 -0.67 25.37
C ALA A 339 40.01 -1.04 23.90
N ALA A 340 38.99 -1.36 23.11
CA ALA A 340 39.13 -1.71 21.70
C ALA A 340 39.68 -0.53 20.86
N GLY A 341 40.52 -0.85 19.88
CA GLY A 341 41.08 0.12 18.94
C GLY A 341 40.22 0.26 17.68
N TYR A 342 40.54 1.25 16.84
CA TYR A 342 39.90 1.44 15.55
C TYR A 342 40.54 0.59 14.46
N ALA A 343 39.75 -0.24 13.79
CA ALA A 343 40.14 -1.03 12.63
C ALA A 343 39.53 -0.47 11.34
N GLU A 344 40.16 -0.74 10.20
CA GLU A 344 39.66 -0.36 8.88
C GLU A 344 38.42 -1.16 8.50
N VAL A 345 37.38 -0.48 8.02
CA VAL A 345 36.23 -1.12 7.38
C VAL A 345 36.61 -1.46 5.94
N GLN A 346 36.91 -2.73 5.71
CA GLN A 346 37.23 -3.27 4.40
C GLN A 346 35.94 -3.54 3.62
N THR A 347 35.88 -3.07 2.38
CA THR A 347 34.81 -3.37 1.42
C THR A 347 35.32 -4.35 0.37
N LYS A 348 34.46 -4.75 -0.59
CA LYS A 348 34.89 -5.62 -1.70
C LYS A 348 35.75 -4.86 -2.70
N SER A 349 35.48 -3.58 -2.86
CA SER A 349 36.34 -2.63 -3.54
C SER A 349 37.64 -2.38 -2.76
N SER A 350 38.67 -1.94 -3.49
CA SER A 350 40.03 -1.80 -2.96
C SER A 350 40.26 -0.55 -2.09
N TYR A 351 39.23 -0.04 -1.40
CA TYR A 351 39.34 1.15 -0.56
C TYR A 351 38.89 0.88 0.88
N VAL A 352 39.29 1.77 1.78
CA VAL A 352 38.88 1.73 3.19
C VAL A 352 37.65 2.61 3.35
N GLY A 353 36.51 2.00 3.66
CA GLY A 353 35.22 2.68 3.78
C GLY A 353 35.09 3.55 5.04
N GLY A 354 35.92 3.30 6.04
CA GLY A 354 35.87 4.00 7.30
C GLY A 354 36.71 3.33 8.37
N LEU A 355 36.52 3.77 9.61
CA LEU A 355 37.12 3.17 10.80
C LEU A 355 36.04 2.74 11.77
N VAL A 356 36.16 1.54 12.30
CA VAL A 356 35.24 0.97 13.29
C VAL A 356 35.98 0.58 14.56
N ARG A 357 35.40 0.98 15.70
CA ARG A 357 35.70 0.43 17.02
C ARG A 357 34.58 -0.55 17.34
N GLN A 358 34.92 -1.78 17.68
CA GLN A 358 33.94 -2.80 18.02
C GLN A 358 34.44 -3.69 19.16
N TYR A 359 33.53 -4.05 20.05
CA TYR A 359 33.70 -5.17 20.97
C TYR A 359 32.38 -5.94 21.08
N GLY A 360 32.40 -7.22 20.73
CA GLY A 360 31.23 -8.09 20.64
C GLY A 360 30.09 -7.42 19.88
N ASN A 361 28.97 -7.23 20.58
CA ASN A 361 27.71 -6.70 20.06
C ASN A 361 27.66 -5.18 19.89
N PHE A 362 28.67 -4.43 20.32
CA PHE A 362 28.67 -2.98 20.19
C PHE A 362 29.75 -2.49 19.23
N SER A 363 29.36 -1.67 18.25
CA SER A 363 30.27 -1.04 17.30
C SER A 363 29.94 0.43 17.06
N PHE A 364 30.97 1.26 16.96
CA PHE A 364 30.91 2.62 16.45
C PHE A 364 31.76 2.76 15.18
N THR A 365 31.15 3.20 14.10
CA THR A 365 31.78 3.34 12.78
C THR A 365 31.73 4.78 12.29
N ARG A 366 32.90 5.33 12.00
CA ARG A 366 33.09 6.57 11.26
C ARG A 366 33.27 6.23 9.77
N VAL A 367 32.27 6.51 8.95
CA VAL A 367 32.29 6.27 7.50
C VAL A 367 32.88 7.50 6.80
N PHE A 368 33.90 7.27 5.96
CA PHE A 368 34.61 8.36 5.30
C PHE A 368 33.83 8.93 4.12
N GLN A 369 33.95 10.24 3.90
CA GLN A 369 33.39 10.93 2.74
C GLN A 369 31.85 10.85 2.66
N ALA A 370 31.17 10.65 3.79
CA ALA A 370 29.72 10.53 3.87
C ALA A 370 29.09 11.65 4.72
N GLY A 371 27.97 12.22 4.25
CA GLY A 371 27.13 13.16 4.99
C GLY A 371 26.10 12.46 5.87
N HIS A 372 24.98 13.16 6.16
CA HIS A 372 23.88 12.66 7.02
C HIS A 372 23.30 11.33 6.52
N GLU A 373 23.07 11.23 5.22
CA GLU A 373 22.53 10.03 4.56
C GLU A 373 23.67 9.09 4.12
N VAL A 374 24.32 8.42 5.08
CA VAL A 374 25.52 7.59 4.81
C VAL A 374 25.39 6.65 3.60
N PRO A 375 24.29 5.90 3.40
CA PRO A 375 24.14 5.03 2.23
C PRO A 375 24.10 5.75 0.88
N PHE A 376 23.66 7.02 0.84
CA PHE A 376 23.67 7.81 -0.39
C PHE A 376 25.10 8.14 -0.83
N TYR A 377 25.95 8.56 0.11
CA TYR A 377 27.33 8.96 -0.19
C TYR A 377 28.30 7.78 -0.31
N GLN A 378 28.06 6.71 0.46
CA GLN A 378 28.93 5.53 0.54
C GLN A 378 28.11 4.23 0.50
N PRO A 379 27.44 3.94 -0.63
CA PRO A 379 26.47 2.84 -0.73
C PRO A 379 27.10 1.46 -0.46
N GLU A 380 28.29 1.19 -1.00
CA GLU A 380 28.97 -0.08 -0.80
C GLU A 380 29.39 -0.28 0.66
N THR A 381 30.03 0.73 1.26
CA THR A 381 30.47 0.68 2.67
C THR A 381 29.26 0.52 3.59
N ALA A 382 28.20 1.30 3.38
CA ALA A 382 26.97 1.22 4.16
C ALA A 382 26.31 -0.16 4.05
N TYR A 383 26.25 -0.72 2.83
CA TYR A 383 25.70 -2.06 2.59
C TYR A 383 26.50 -3.15 3.31
N GLU A 384 27.82 -3.12 3.25
CA GLU A 384 28.68 -4.08 3.93
C GLU A 384 28.53 -4.00 5.45
N ILE A 385 28.50 -2.80 6.03
CA ILE A 385 28.23 -2.60 7.46
C ILE A 385 26.84 -3.14 7.83
N PHE A 386 25.80 -2.79 7.07
CA PHE A 386 24.43 -3.26 7.29
C PHE A 386 24.37 -4.80 7.29
N ASN A 387 24.90 -5.43 6.25
CA ASN A 387 24.89 -6.88 6.09
C ASN A 387 25.64 -7.59 7.24
N ARG A 388 26.82 -7.09 7.63
CA ARG A 388 27.62 -7.64 8.74
C ARG A 388 26.93 -7.45 10.09
N ALA A 389 26.27 -6.32 10.30
CA ALA A 389 25.46 -6.07 11.48
C ALA A 389 24.32 -7.08 11.59
N GLN A 390 23.53 -7.26 10.52
CA GLN A 390 22.39 -8.18 10.49
C GLN A 390 22.78 -9.64 10.74
N PHE A 391 23.90 -10.09 10.16
CA PHE A 391 24.30 -11.51 10.20
C PHE A 391 25.37 -11.83 11.26
N ASN A 392 25.55 -10.97 12.27
CA ASN A 392 26.49 -11.20 13.38
C ASN A 392 27.95 -11.44 12.96
N TRP A 393 28.41 -10.73 11.93
CA TRP A 393 29.83 -10.67 11.58
C TRP A 393 30.50 -9.44 12.21
N ASP A 394 31.83 -9.47 12.34
CA ASP A 394 32.60 -8.26 12.63
C ASP A 394 32.40 -7.21 11.54
N ILE A 395 32.34 -5.95 11.95
CA ILE A 395 32.07 -4.85 11.03
C ILE A 395 33.30 -4.52 10.17
N ALA A 396 34.51 -4.72 10.71
CA ALA A 396 35.76 -4.35 10.04
C ALA A 396 35.97 -5.14 8.75
N THR A 397 35.81 -6.46 8.77
CA THR A 397 36.16 -7.35 7.66
C THR A 397 35.00 -8.23 7.18
N GLY A 398 34.04 -8.53 8.05
CA GLY A 398 33.01 -9.54 7.78
C GLY A 398 33.53 -10.97 7.80
N GLY A 399 34.73 -11.22 8.31
CA GLY A 399 35.42 -12.51 8.32
C GLY A 399 35.35 -13.27 9.65
N VAL A 400 34.89 -12.63 10.73
CA VAL A 400 34.79 -13.18 12.08
C VAL A 400 33.32 -13.29 12.48
N SER A 401 32.87 -14.51 12.76
CA SER A 401 31.53 -14.76 13.31
C SER A 401 31.51 -14.40 14.79
N LEU A 402 30.68 -13.43 15.17
CA LEU A 402 30.51 -13.01 16.57
C LEU A 402 29.65 -13.99 17.37
N VAL A 403 28.90 -14.86 16.69
CA VAL A 403 28.20 -15.97 17.33
C VAL A 403 29.21 -16.95 17.92
N GLU A 404 30.29 -17.22 17.17
CA GLU A 404 31.37 -18.13 17.58
C GLU A 404 32.42 -17.44 18.45
N ASN A 405 32.63 -16.14 18.24
CA ASN A 405 33.64 -15.35 18.93
C ASN A 405 33.03 -14.09 19.58
N GLN A 406 32.31 -14.30 20.68
CA GLN A 406 31.58 -13.25 21.39
C GLN A 406 32.50 -12.21 22.04
N ASP A 407 33.74 -12.59 22.34
CA ASP A 407 34.76 -11.72 22.94
C ASP A 407 35.60 -10.97 21.89
N TYR A 408 35.22 -11.01 20.61
CA TYR A 408 35.92 -10.29 19.54
C TYR A 408 35.99 -8.79 19.85
N GLY A 409 37.19 -8.21 19.73
CA GLY A 409 37.42 -6.78 19.80
C GLY A 409 38.34 -6.33 18.67
N THR A 410 38.08 -5.17 18.09
CA THR A 410 38.95 -4.58 17.07
C THR A 410 40.27 -4.10 17.69
N GLU A 411 41.35 -4.22 16.91
CA GLU A 411 42.68 -3.73 17.28
C GLU A 411 43.08 -2.56 16.39
N GLY A 412 43.80 -1.59 16.95
CA GLY A 412 44.29 -0.42 16.22
C GLY A 412 44.46 0.82 17.11
N PRO A 413 44.59 2.01 16.51
CA PRO A 413 44.70 3.26 17.27
C PRO A 413 43.48 3.50 18.17
N SER A 414 43.68 4.10 19.33
CA SER A 414 42.57 4.45 20.24
C SER A 414 41.70 5.61 19.73
N SER A 415 42.13 6.29 18.67
CA SER A 415 41.50 7.52 18.17
C SER A 415 41.65 7.65 16.65
N THR A 416 40.61 8.16 15.99
CA THR A 416 40.61 8.45 14.54
C THR A 416 40.96 9.89 14.20
N TRP A 417 41.28 10.73 15.19
CA TRP A 417 41.49 12.19 15.01
C TRP A 417 42.72 12.56 14.17
N HIS A 418 43.63 11.62 13.97
CA HIS A 418 44.76 11.77 13.06
C HIS A 418 44.33 11.73 11.58
N ILE A 419 43.14 11.20 11.27
CA ILE A 419 42.56 11.17 9.92
C ILE A 419 41.85 12.50 9.64
N LYS A 420 42.49 13.32 8.81
CA LYS A 420 41.99 14.60 8.32
C LYS A 420 41.62 14.48 6.85
N ASN A 421 40.41 14.88 6.51
CA ASN A 421 39.96 14.96 5.12
C ASN A 421 40.15 16.39 4.59
N GLU A 422 40.45 16.49 3.30
CA GLU A 422 40.24 17.75 2.59
C GLU A 422 38.74 17.98 2.43
N VAL A 423 38.31 19.22 2.72
CA VAL A 423 36.92 19.65 2.50
C VAL A 423 36.74 19.74 0.99
N PRO A 424 35.78 19.00 0.39
CA PRO A 424 35.54 19.07 -1.03
C PRO A 424 34.93 20.44 -1.36
N GLU A 425 35.02 20.85 -2.62
CA GLU A 425 34.25 21.99 -3.09
C GLU A 425 32.76 21.69 -2.93
N SER A 426 31.99 22.65 -2.40
CA SER A 426 30.55 22.46 -2.25
C SER A 426 29.93 22.38 -3.64
N PRO A 427 29.06 21.38 -3.92
CA PRO A 427 28.31 21.39 -5.17
C PRO A 427 27.41 22.63 -5.23
N GLU A 428 27.12 23.10 -6.44
CA GLU A 428 26.14 24.16 -6.66
C GLU A 428 24.76 23.69 -6.18
N PRO A 429 23.98 24.56 -5.49
CA PRO A 429 22.64 24.21 -5.03
C PRO A 429 21.70 23.85 -6.19
N THR A 430 21.01 22.72 -6.07
CA THR A 430 19.99 22.29 -7.03
C THR A 430 18.61 22.70 -6.53
N CYS A 431 17.90 23.55 -7.27
CA CYS A 431 16.52 23.90 -6.95
C CYS A 431 15.56 22.76 -7.34
N TYR A 432 15.00 22.09 -6.33
CA TYR A 432 14.13 20.93 -6.46
C TYR A 432 12.69 21.26 -6.07
N LEU A 433 11.75 21.00 -6.98
CA LEU A 433 10.35 21.46 -6.86
C LEU A 433 9.61 20.89 -5.64
N LEU A 434 9.94 19.68 -5.19
CA LEU A 434 9.29 19.09 -4.01
C LEU A 434 9.88 19.58 -2.68
N ALA A 435 10.91 20.43 -2.73
CA ALA A 435 11.57 21.05 -1.58
C ALA A 435 11.95 22.51 -1.90
N MET A 436 11.07 23.25 -2.58
CA MET A 436 11.39 24.60 -3.05
C MET A 436 11.74 25.54 -1.90
N ASP A 437 11.09 25.36 -0.75
CA ASP A 437 11.30 26.14 0.46
C ASP A 437 12.79 26.18 0.87
N SER A 438 13.45 25.03 0.79
CA SER A 438 14.79 24.75 1.32
C SER A 438 15.88 24.67 0.25
N THR A 439 15.52 24.38 -1.00
CA THR A 439 16.49 24.14 -2.09
C THR A 439 16.54 25.23 -3.16
N CYS A 440 15.53 26.10 -3.24
CA CYS A 440 15.44 27.14 -4.27
C CYS A 440 15.66 28.56 -3.71
N THR A 441 16.32 29.41 -4.49
CA THR A 441 16.42 30.85 -4.21
C THR A 441 15.08 31.56 -4.43
N ASP A 442 14.92 32.76 -3.88
CA ASP A 442 13.70 33.56 -4.07
C ASP A 442 13.45 33.88 -5.55
N GLU A 443 14.52 34.13 -6.32
CA GLU A 443 14.43 34.35 -7.77
C GLU A 443 13.97 33.10 -8.52
N GLN A 444 14.52 31.92 -8.18
CA GLN A 444 14.07 30.65 -8.76
C GLN A 444 12.61 30.37 -8.42
N LYS A 445 12.19 30.64 -7.18
CA LYS A 445 10.78 30.52 -6.76
C LYS A 445 9.87 31.43 -7.58
N GLU A 446 10.24 32.70 -7.75
CA GLU A 446 9.47 33.64 -8.57
C GLU A 446 9.34 33.18 -10.02
N ARG A 447 10.43 32.70 -10.63
CA ARG A 447 10.43 32.16 -12.00
C ARG A 447 9.55 30.91 -12.15
N VAL A 448 9.57 30.02 -11.15
CA VAL A 448 8.67 28.85 -11.14
C VAL A 448 7.22 29.30 -11.04
N LEU A 449 6.91 30.26 -10.16
CA LEU A 449 5.57 30.80 -9.96
C LEU A 449 5.03 31.59 -11.16
N SER A 450 5.91 32.28 -11.90
CA SER A 450 5.55 33.02 -13.12
C SER A 450 5.43 32.12 -14.36
N GLY A 451 5.86 30.86 -14.27
CA GLY A 451 5.90 29.92 -15.40
C GLY A 451 7.08 30.14 -16.36
N GLU A 452 8.08 30.92 -15.95
CA GLU A 452 9.28 31.26 -16.74
C GLU A 452 10.47 30.31 -16.49
N ALA A 453 10.37 29.43 -15.48
CA ALA A 453 11.38 28.42 -15.21
C ALA A 453 11.21 27.21 -16.13
N VAL A 454 12.31 26.73 -16.71
CA VAL A 454 12.36 25.41 -17.35
C VAL A 454 12.57 24.37 -16.26
N VAL A 455 11.64 23.42 -16.15
CA VAL A 455 11.70 22.35 -15.16
C VAL A 455 11.89 21.02 -15.88
N LYS A 456 12.90 20.27 -15.49
CA LYS A 456 13.16 18.93 -15.98
C LYS A 456 13.38 17.99 -14.80
N ASP A 457 12.65 16.88 -14.78
CA ASP A 457 12.76 15.86 -13.72
C ASP A 457 12.66 16.48 -12.30
N TRP A 458 11.73 17.43 -12.14
CA TRP A 458 11.49 18.20 -10.90
C TRP A 458 12.61 19.14 -10.47
N VAL A 459 13.60 19.41 -11.32
CA VAL A 459 14.70 20.34 -11.08
C VAL A 459 14.56 21.57 -11.98
N VAL A 460 14.75 22.75 -11.43
CA VAL A 460 14.88 23.98 -12.22
C VAL A 460 16.22 23.96 -12.94
N VAL A 461 16.19 23.91 -14.26
CA VAL A 461 17.39 24.01 -15.10
C VAL A 461 17.59 25.47 -15.53
N GLU A 462 18.78 26.00 -15.31
CA GLU A 462 19.13 27.35 -15.80
C GLU A 462 19.09 27.37 -17.33
N ASP A 463 18.64 28.49 -17.91
CA ASP A 463 18.54 28.64 -19.35
C ASP A 463 19.93 28.47 -19.98
N VAL A 464 20.15 27.30 -20.59
CA VAL A 464 21.29 27.11 -21.48
C VAL A 464 21.09 28.08 -22.63
N GLU A 465 21.96 29.10 -22.76
CA GLU A 465 22.02 29.93 -23.96
C GLU A 465 22.14 29.00 -25.17
N VAL A 466 21.04 28.83 -25.92
CA VAL A 466 21.02 28.02 -27.14
C VAL A 466 21.77 28.78 -28.22
N GLN A 467 23.10 28.68 -28.23
CA GLN A 467 23.89 28.91 -29.45
C GLN A 467 23.77 27.68 -30.33
N GLY A 468 22.76 27.66 -31.21
CA GLY A 468 22.69 26.70 -32.30
C GLY A 468 21.27 26.38 -32.73
N SER A 469 20.88 26.88 -33.90
CA SER A 469 19.66 26.49 -34.59
C SER A 469 19.58 24.97 -34.76
N PHE A 470 18.61 24.33 -34.13
CA PHE A 470 18.12 23.02 -34.55
C PHE A 470 16.62 23.12 -34.88
N SER A 471 16.34 22.95 -36.16
CA SER A 471 15.01 22.65 -36.68
C SER A 471 14.68 21.19 -36.37
N GLY A 472 13.65 20.95 -35.55
CA GLY A 472 13.12 19.62 -35.26
C GLY A 472 11.83 19.76 -34.46
N ASP A 473 10.79 19.06 -34.91
CA ASP A 473 9.39 19.24 -34.51
C ASP A 473 9.11 19.09 -33.01
N GLY A 474 8.46 20.11 -32.43
CA GLY A 474 7.29 19.95 -31.56
C GLY A 474 7.43 19.19 -30.24
N ASP A 475 8.32 19.61 -29.34
CA ASP A 475 8.16 19.27 -27.91
C ASP A 475 7.15 20.23 -27.28
N GLN A 476 6.00 19.66 -26.89
CA GLN A 476 4.92 20.36 -26.24
C GLN A 476 5.36 20.85 -24.87
N LEU A 477 5.07 22.12 -24.61
CA LEU A 477 5.02 22.74 -23.28
C LEU A 477 4.22 21.83 -22.34
N ALA A 478 4.89 21.06 -21.49
CA ALA A 478 4.25 20.42 -20.35
C ALA A 478 3.93 21.52 -19.33
N GLN A 479 2.80 22.21 -19.54
CA GLN A 479 2.15 22.95 -18.47
C GLN A 479 1.75 21.93 -17.42
N VAL A 480 2.50 21.86 -16.32
CA VAL A 480 2.04 21.20 -15.10
C VAL A 480 0.94 22.11 -14.54
N PRO A 481 -0.34 21.71 -14.53
CA PRO A 481 -1.38 22.51 -13.92
C PRO A 481 -1.12 22.49 -12.41
N LEU A 482 -0.80 23.65 -11.84
CA LEU A 482 -0.84 23.86 -10.40
C LEU A 482 -2.31 23.66 -9.96
N GLY A 483 -2.61 22.49 -9.40
CA GLY A 483 -3.93 22.14 -8.89
C GLY A 483 -4.25 22.93 -7.63
N HIS A 484 -5.30 23.74 -7.70
CA HIS A 484 -6.02 24.29 -6.55
C HIS A 484 -7.09 23.32 -6.06
#